data_AF-A0A0N4XL76-F1
#
_entry.id   AF-A0A0N4XL76-F1
#
_cell.length_a   1.000
_cell.length_b   1.000
_cell.length_c   1.000
_cell.angle_alpha   90.00
_cell.angle_beta   90.00
_cell.angle_gamma   90.00
#
_symmetry.space_group_name_H-M   'P 1'
#
loop_
_entity.id
_entity.type
_entity.pdbx_description
1 polymer ?
#
loop_
_entity_poly.entity_id
_entity_poly.type
_entity_poly.pdbx_seq_one_letter_code
_entity_poly.pdbx_strand_id
1 'polypeptide(L)'
;MHLLSLRIRRAVLEATQRSRSDFHTAFADFEDWLGRIGQTVAELEEATANTQSLKDTAKRRDWIQQHKALEAELDAHESVLKAVDEMGRKLGAGLDSGKDRSEINNRLDSMAKRWADVRQMEGNIKNRLAEAEQEWEKLTNTLSNLISWIEDKSIEMLAQQPVGGSLSAVMAQGAWMKTTEKEMEQKVGLHDKSLLLERGREHFSFSSFLLSSLWFSNPFQIESVFPLSHFPVFLVFSQYNRRRILFVPSKLQRKPYGLLAYIWSQQGGYDWSS
;
A
#
# COMPACT_ATOMS: atom_id res chain seq x y z
N MET A 1 35.01 53.64 44.09
CA MET A 1 34.73 52.20 44.28
C MET A 1 33.24 51.84 44.36
N HIS A 2 32.40 52.51 45.16
CA HIS A 2 30.98 52.12 45.35
C HIS A 2 30.08 52.16 44.10
N LEU A 3 30.30 53.09 43.16
CA LEU A 3 29.53 53.12 41.91
C LEU A 3 29.83 51.93 40.99
N LEU A 4 31.06 51.41 41.01
CA LEU A 4 31.44 50.24 40.23
C LEU A 4 30.81 48.97 40.80
N SER A 5 30.79 48.81 42.13
CA SER A 5 30.15 47.65 42.77
C SER A 5 28.63 47.63 42.57
N LEU A 6 27.96 48.79 42.60
CA LEU A 6 26.54 48.89 42.28
C LEU A 6 26.24 48.53 40.81
N ARG A 7 27.07 48.98 39.87
CA ARG A 7 26.93 48.63 38.44
C ARG A 7 27.12 47.14 38.19
N ILE A 8 28.12 46.52 38.82
CA ILE A 8 28.37 45.07 38.72
C ILE A 8 27.17 44.30 39.29
N ARG A 9 26.72 44.65 40.50
CA ARG A 9 25.59 43.98 41.14
C ARG A 9 24.31 44.11 40.30
N ARG A 10 24.04 45.29 39.76
CA ARG A 10 22.90 45.53 38.86
C ARG A 10 22.99 44.67 37.59
N ALA A 11 24.16 44.63 36.95
CA ALA A 11 24.36 43.82 35.75
C ALA A 11 24.15 42.32 36.02
N VAL A 12 24.64 41.81 37.16
CA VAL A 12 24.44 40.41 37.56
C VAL A 12 22.96 40.11 37.82
N LEU A 13 22.25 41.00 38.51
CA LEU A 13 20.81 40.86 38.76
C LEU A 13 20.02 40.85 37.45
N GLU A 14 20.27 41.81 36.55
CA GLU A 14 19.60 41.90 35.25
C GLU A 14 19.89 40.67 34.38
N ALA A 15 21.14 40.15 34.38
CA ALA A 15 21.50 38.93 33.66
C ALA A 15 20.80 37.69 34.22
N THR A 16 20.70 37.58 35.55
CA THR A 16 20.04 36.46 36.24
C THR A 16 18.53 36.48 36.03
N GLN A 17 17.93 37.67 36.03
CA GLN A 17 16.51 37.83 35.75
C GLN A 17 16.17 37.46 34.31
N ARG A 18 17.00 37.86 33.34
CA ARG A 18 16.83 37.48 31.93
C ARG A 18 16.94 35.98 31.75
N SER A 19 18.00 35.34 32.25
CA SER A 19 18.17 33.89 32.08
C SER A 19 17.03 33.07 32.68
N ARG A 20 16.47 33.51 33.81
CA ARG A 20 15.26 32.88 34.40
C ARG A 20 14.03 33.07 33.51
N SER A 21 13.80 34.29 33.02
CA SER A 21 12.68 34.58 32.12
C SER A 21 12.78 33.76 30.84
N ASP A 22 13.95 33.73 30.22
CA ASP A 22 14.20 33.02 28.97
C ASP A 22 13.94 31.51 29.12
N PHE A 23 14.39 30.90 30.22
CA PHE A 23 14.07 29.50 30.53
C PHE A 23 12.58 29.27 30.69
N HIS A 24 11.88 30.09 31.48
CA HIS A 24 10.46 29.87 31.72
C HIS A 24 9.63 29.99 30.44
N THR A 25 9.96 30.95 29.58
CA THR A 25 9.33 31.08 28.26
C THR A 25 9.66 29.87 27.38
N ALA A 26 10.94 29.54 27.20
CA ALA A 26 11.34 28.42 26.35
C ALA A 26 10.77 27.06 26.83
N PHE A 27 10.71 26.85 28.14
CA PHE A 27 10.13 25.65 28.74
C PHE A 27 8.62 25.58 28.50
N ALA A 28 7.89 26.68 28.69
CA ALA A 28 6.44 26.72 28.43
C ALA A 28 6.13 26.49 26.95
N ASP A 29 6.85 27.16 26.05
CA ASP A 29 6.68 27.00 24.60
C ASP A 29 6.94 25.54 24.18
N PHE A 30 7.97 24.91 24.76
CA PHE A 30 8.26 23.50 24.51
C PHE A 30 7.21 22.57 25.10
N GLU A 31 6.68 22.84 26.30
CA GLU A 31 5.60 22.02 26.89
C GLU A 31 4.31 22.07 26.06
N ASP A 32 3.95 23.25 25.56
CA ASP A 32 2.78 23.45 24.70
C ASP A 32 2.96 22.73 23.36
N TRP A 33 4.15 22.85 22.76
CA TRP A 33 4.48 22.09 21.55
C TRP A 33 4.45 20.59 21.82
N LEU A 34 5.05 20.11 22.91
CA LEU A 34 5.09 18.71 23.28
C LEU A 34 3.68 18.13 23.50
N GLY A 35 2.76 18.95 24.04
CA GLY A 35 1.34 18.60 24.14
C GLY A 35 0.69 18.38 22.77
N ARG A 36 0.88 19.32 21.84
CA ARG A 36 0.31 19.24 20.48
C ARG A 36 0.86 18.06 19.69
N ILE A 37 2.19 17.88 19.69
CA ILE A 37 2.80 16.78 18.96
C ILE A 37 2.43 15.43 19.58
N GLY A 38 2.35 15.35 20.91
CA GLY A 38 1.90 14.15 21.61
C GLY A 38 0.48 13.74 21.24
N GLN A 39 -0.43 14.71 21.05
CA GLN A 39 -1.77 14.43 20.53
C GLN A 39 -1.73 13.87 19.11
N THR A 40 -0.93 14.48 18.23
CA THR A 40 -0.78 14.04 16.83
C THR A 40 -0.24 12.61 16.75
N VAL A 41 0.75 12.28 17.59
CA VAL A 41 1.30 10.91 17.69
C VAL A 41 0.23 9.93 18.18
N ALA A 42 -0.54 10.29 19.19
CA ALA A 42 -1.59 9.42 19.73
C ALA A 42 -2.70 9.13 18.70
N GLU A 43 -3.12 10.14 17.93
CA GLU A 43 -4.10 9.99 16.85
C GLU A 43 -3.58 9.04 15.76
N LEU A 44 -2.30 9.16 15.37
CA LEU A 44 -1.69 8.28 14.38
C LEU A 44 -1.43 6.87 14.93
N GLU A 45 -1.08 6.73 16.21
CA GLU A 45 -0.97 5.46 16.92
C GLU A 45 -2.30 4.70 16.86
N GLU A 46 -3.41 5.36 17.21
CA GLU A 46 -4.75 4.77 17.18
C GLU A 46 -5.17 4.39 15.76
N ALA A 47 -4.93 5.27 14.78
CA ALA A 47 -5.25 5.02 13.38
C ALA A 47 -4.48 3.80 12.83
N THR A 48 -3.22 3.64 13.22
CA THR A 48 -2.34 2.56 12.74
C THR A 48 -2.40 1.28 13.56
N ALA A 49 -3.04 1.30 14.74
CA ALA A 49 -3.19 0.11 15.59
C ALA A 49 -4.06 -0.99 14.93
N ASN A 50 -5.01 -0.61 14.08
CA ASN A 50 -5.84 -1.57 13.35
C ASN A 50 -5.12 -2.09 12.10
N THR A 51 -4.48 -3.25 12.23
CA THR A 51 -3.73 -3.90 11.14
C THR A 51 -4.57 -4.22 9.89
N GLN A 52 -5.88 -4.42 10.04
CA GLN A 52 -6.75 -4.66 8.87
C GLN A 52 -6.88 -3.39 8.01
N SER A 53 -6.85 -2.21 8.62
CA SER A 53 -6.91 -0.94 7.89
C SER A 53 -5.62 -0.63 7.12
N LEU A 54 -4.48 -1.18 7.56
CA LEU A 54 -3.18 -1.07 6.88
C LEU A 54 -3.13 -1.82 5.54
N LYS A 55 -4.08 -2.74 5.29
CA LYS A 55 -4.20 -3.42 3.99
C LYS A 55 -4.71 -2.49 2.88
N ASP A 56 -5.43 -1.42 3.25
CA ASP A 56 -5.82 -0.37 2.31
C ASP A 56 -4.59 0.42 1.88
N THR A 57 -4.31 0.37 0.58
CA THR A 57 -3.11 1.00 0.01
C THR A 57 -3.14 2.52 0.12
N ALA A 58 -4.31 3.15 -0.02
CA ALA A 58 -4.43 4.59 0.06
C ALA A 58 -4.19 5.08 1.50
N LYS A 59 -4.84 4.42 2.48
CA LYS A 59 -4.68 4.76 3.91
C LYS A 59 -3.26 4.54 4.40
N ARG A 60 -2.67 3.37 4.09
CA ARG A 60 -1.29 3.08 4.47
C ARG A 60 -0.31 4.13 3.92
N ARG A 61 -0.47 4.53 2.65
CA ARG A 61 0.41 5.54 2.04
C ARG A 61 0.24 6.91 2.70
N ASP A 62 -0.98 7.30 3.01
CA ASP A 62 -1.29 8.53 3.73
C ASP A 62 -0.63 8.54 5.13
N TRP A 63 -0.79 7.47 5.91
CA TRP A 63 -0.15 7.34 7.22
C TRP A 63 1.38 7.30 7.16
N ILE A 64 1.97 6.69 6.14
CA ILE A 64 3.43 6.76 5.92
C ILE A 64 3.88 8.20 5.69
N GLN A 65 3.10 9.00 4.95
CA GLN A 65 3.43 10.40 4.73
C GLN A 65 3.28 11.23 6.01
N GLN A 66 2.19 11.02 6.77
CA GLN A 66 1.97 11.67 8.06
C GLN A 66 3.09 11.31 9.06
N HIS A 67 3.47 10.03 9.15
CA HIS A 67 4.59 9.59 9.96
C HIS A 67 5.90 10.28 9.57
N LYS A 68 6.22 10.40 8.28
CA LYS A 68 7.44 11.09 7.84
C LYS A 68 7.46 12.57 8.22
N ALA A 69 6.31 13.25 8.14
CA ALA A 69 6.19 14.63 8.58
C ALA A 69 6.38 14.74 10.11
N LEU A 70 5.78 13.81 10.86
CA LEU A 70 5.93 13.70 12.30
C LEU A 70 7.39 13.44 12.72
N GLU A 71 8.06 12.48 12.10
CA GLU A 71 9.48 12.15 12.35
C GLU A 71 10.36 13.39 12.13
N ALA A 72 10.16 14.10 11.02
CA ALA A 72 10.88 15.34 10.73
C ALA A 72 10.62 16.45 11.77
N GLU A 73 9.38 16.61 12.23
CA GLU A 73 9.04 17.60 13.25
C GLU A 73 9.69 17.27 14.61
N LEU A 74 9.67 15.99 15.01
CA LEU A 74 10.31 15.54 16.24
C LEU A 74 11.84 15.74 16.18
N ASP A 75 12.47 15.34 15.07
CA ASP A 75 13.92 15.48 14.90
C ASP A 75 14.35 16.97 14.93
N ALA A 76 13.56 17.87 14.35
CA ALA A 76 13.83 19.31 14.39
C ALA A 76 13.77 19.92 15.79
N HIS A 77 12.99 19.34 16.71
CA HIS A 77 12.82 19.85 18.08
C HIS A 77 13.76 19.20 19.10
N GLU A 78 14.54 18.19 18.71
CA GLU A 78 15.49 17.55 19.61
C GLU A 78 16.56 18.54 20.14
N SER A 79 16.98 19.51 19.32
CA SER A 79 17.88 20.58 19.76
C SER A 79 17.23 21.53 20.77
N VAL A 80 15.92 21.77 20.65
CA VAL A 80 15.17 22.65 21.58
C VAL A 80 15.07 21.98 22.94
N LEU A 81 14.75 20.67 22.98
CA LEU A 81 14.77 19.88 24.21
C LEU A 81 16.12 19.99 24.93
N LYS A 82 17.23 19.80 24.21
CA LYS A 82 18.59 19.90 24.76
C LYS A 82 18.88 21.31 25.30
N ALA A 83 18.48 22.35 24.57
CA ALA A 83 18.68 23.73 25.01
C ALA A 83 17.88 24.07 26.28
N VAL A 84 16.61 23.63 26.35
CA VAL A 84 15.75 23.84 27.52
C VAL A 84 16.28 23.09 28.74
N ASP A 85 16.74 21.85 28.58
CA ASP A 85 17.40 21.10 29.66
C ASP A 85 18.68 21.81 30.13
N GLU A 86 19.55 22.23 29.21
CA GLU A 86 20.78 22.95 29.57
C GLU A 86 20.50 24.27 30.32
N MET A 87 19.51 25.06 29.86
CA MET A 87 19.07 26.28 30.54
C MET A 87 18.56 25.98 31.95
N GLY A 88 17.70 24.97 32.10
CA GLY A 88 17.15 24.59 33.39
C GLY A 88 18.20 24.05 34.36
N ARG A 89 19.15 23.23 33.90
CA ARG A 89 20.26 22.72 34.72
C ARG A 89 21.18 23.84 35.18
N LYS A 90 21.50 24.82 34.31
CA LYS A 90 22.28 26.02 34.68
C LYS A 90 21.57 26.86 35.73
N LEU A 91 20.26 27.08 35.58
CA LEU A 91 19.47 27.80 36.58
C LEU A 91 19.41 27.07 37.90
N GLY A 92 19.19 25.75 37.89
CA GLY A 92 19.19 24.91 39.08
C GLY A 92 20.51 24.98 39.86
N ALA A 93 21.64 24.99 39.15
CA ALA A 93 22.97 25.12 39.76
C ALA A 93 23.19 26.48 40.46
N GLY A 94 22.58 27.55 39.95
CA GLY A 94 22.66 28.91 40.51
C GLY A 94 21.70 29.21 41.67
N LEU A 95 20.87 28.25 42.08
CA LEU A 95 19.94 28.42 43.20
C LEU A 95 20.57 27.95 44.53
N ASP A 96 20.45 28.78 45.57
CA ASP A 96 20.91 28.47 46.93
C ASP A 96 19.92 27.55 47.69
N SER A 97 18.64 27.57 47.29
CA SER A 97 17.57 26.76 47.86
C SER A 97 17.54 25.37 47.21
N GLY A 98 17.68 24.32 48.02
CA GLY A 98 17.52 22.95 47.56
C GLY A 98 16.11 22.64 47.02
N LYS A 99 15.08 23.31 47.55
CA LYS A 99 13.69 23.13 47.13
C LYS A 99 13.46 23.64 45.71
N ASP A 100 13.89 24.86 45.42
CA ASP A 100 13.69 25.48 44.10
C ASP A 100 14.50 24.73 43.03
N ARG A 101 15.71 24.27 43.40
CA ARG A 101 16.52 23.40 42.56
C ARG A 101 15.81 22.06 42.26
N SER A 102 15.22 21.43 43.27
CA SER A 102 14.49 20.17 43.08
C SER A 102 13.26 20.35 42.19
N GLU A 103 12.57 21.48 42.28
CA GLU A 103 11.39 21.76 41.47
C GLU A 103 11.73 21.87 39.99
N ILE A 104 12.79 22.62 39.65
CA ILE A 104 13.27 22.72 38.26
C ILE A 104 13.67 21.34 37.73
N ASN A 105 14.44 20.56 38.50
CA ASN A 105 14.84 19.21 38.07
C ASN A 105 13.63 18.31 37.83
N ASN A 106 12.64 18.30 38.74
CA ASN A 106 11.44 17.49 38.58
C ASN A 106 10.65 17.86 37.32
N ARG A 107 10.59 19.16 36.98
CA ARG A 107 9.92 19.63 35.75
C ARG A 107 10.69 19.18 34.49
N LEU A 108 12.01 19.32 34.50
CA LEU A 108 12.86 18.84 33.40
C LEU A 108 12.74 17.32 33.20
N ASP A 109 12.77 16.55 34.29
CA ASP A 109 12.67 15.09 34.23
C ASP A 109 11.28 14.65 33.75
N SER A 110 10.21 15.36 34.14
CA SER A 110 8.85 15.13 33.63
C SER A 110 8.73 15.40 32.12
N MET A 111 9.30 16.52 31.66
CA MET A 111 9.37 16.87 30.24
C MET A 111 10.16 15.82 29.43
N ALA A 112 11.32 15.40 29.94
CA ALA A 112 12.15 14.39 29.30
C ALA A 112 11.44 13.03 29.23
N LYS A 113 10.68 12.66 30.26
CA LYS A 113 9.85 11.45 30.24
C LYS A 113 8.75 11.53 29.16
N ARG A 114 7.99 12.62 29.12
CA ARG A 114 6.95 12.83 28.09
C ARG A 114 7.54 12.78 26.69
N TRP A 115 8.72 13.37 26.48
CA TRP A 115 9.45 13.28 25.23
C TRP A 115 9.79 11.83 24.85
N ALA A 116 10.31 11.06 25.80
CA ALA A 116 10.63 9.65 25.58
C ALA A 116 9.38 8.82 25.23
N ASP A 117 8.25 9.06 25.91
CA ASP A 117 6.98 8.40 25.62
C ASP A 117 6.50 8.69 24.19
N VAL A 118 6.59 9.96 23.75
CA VAL A 118 6.26 10.38 22.37
C VAL A 118 7.16 9.68 21.34
N ARG A 119 8.48 9.64 21.58
CA ARG A 119 9.42 8.93 20.68
C ARG A 119 9.20 7.42 20.65
N GLN A 120 8.80 6.83 21.77
CA GLN A 120 8.47 5.41 21.82
C GLN A 120 7.23 5.10 20.98
N MET A 121 6.18 5.92 21.08
CA MET A 121 4.98 5.77 20.26
C MET A 121 5.30 5.95 18.77
N GLU A 122 6.06 6.97 18.39
CA GLU A 122 6.51 7.16 17.00
C GLU A 122 7.27 5.93 16.48
N GLY A 123 8.19 5.36 17.26
CA GLY A 123 8.90 4.15 16.88
C GLY A 123 7.98 2.92 16.69
N ASN A 124 6.92 2.80 17.50
CA ASN A 124 5.93 1.74 17.32
C ASN A 124 5.14 1.91 16.01
N ILE A 125 4.73 3.14 15.69
CA ILE A 125 4.06 3.48 14.43
C ILE A 125 4.98 3.12 13.26
N LYS A 126 6.24 3.54 13.31
CA LYS A 126 7.25 3.26 12.29
C LYS A 126 7.36 1.77 11.99
N ASN A 127 7.49 0.95 13.03
CA ASN A 127 7.62 -0.49 12.89
C ASN A 127 6.39 -1.11 12.23
N ARG A 128 5.18 -0.76 12.69
CA ARG A 128 3.93 -1.28 12.11
C ARG A 128 3.77 -0.89 10.64
N LEU A 129 4.09 0.35 10.29
CA LEU A 129 4.00 0.82 8.91
C LEU A 129 5.03 0.10 8.02
N ALA A 130 6.27 -0.08 8.50
CA ALA A 130 7.31 -0.79 7.77
C ALA A 130 6.97 -2.28 7.55
N GLU A 131 6.44 -2.96 8.56
CA GLU A 131 5.95 -4.34 8.44
C GLU A 131 4.84 -4.45 7.40
N ALA A 132 3.84 -3.57 7.48
CA ALA A 132 2.72 -3.57 6.54
C ALA A 132 3.14 -3.22 5.09
N GLU A 133 4.15 -2.37 4.92
CA GLU A 133 4.73 -2.06 3.61
C GLU A 133 5.51 -3.26 3.06
N GLN A 134 6.32 -3.92 3.89
CA GLN A 134 7.06 -5.12 3.51
C GLN A 134 6.14 -6.28 3.09
N GLU A 135 5.05 -6.53 3.82
CA GLU A 135 4.07 -7.55 3.47
C GLU A 135 3.41 -7.27 2.11
N TRP A 136 3.10 -6.00 1.86
CA TRP A 136 2.52 -5.58 0.59
C TRP A 136 3.49 -5.67 -0.58
N GLU A 137 4.76 -5.29 -0.38
CA GLU A 137 5.81 -5.45 -1.37
C GLU A 137 5.99 -6.94 -1.73
N LYS A 138 6.02 -7.83 -0.74
CA LYS A 138 6.07 -9.28 -0.97
C LYS A 138 4.88 -9.76 -1.80
N LEU A 139 3.68 -9.32 -1.47
CA LEU A 139 2.47 -9.69 -2.21
C LEU A 139 2.50 -9.18 -3.66
N THR A 140 2.82 -7.90 -3.86
CA THR A 140 2.85 -7.27 -5.18
C THR A 140 3.94 -7.86 -6.08
N ASN A 141 5.12 -8.17 -5.54
CA ASN A 141 6.18 -8.88 -6.26
C ASN A 141 5.74 -10.29 -6.66
N THR A 142 5.10 -11.01 -5.75
CA THR A 142 4.57 -12.36 -6.00
C THR A 142 3.51 -12.34 -7.12
N LEU A 143 2.58 -11.38 -7.07
CA LEU A 143 1.56 -11.19 -8.10
C LEU A 143 2.17 -10.82 -9.44
N SER A 144 3.12 -9.90 -9.47
CA SER A 144 3.79 -9.47 -10.71
C SER A 144 4.53 -10.62 -11.37
N ASN A 145 5.24 -11.44 -10.59
CA ASN A 145 5.92 -12.64 -11.07
C ASN A 145 4.95 -13.67 -11.64
N LEU A 146 3.78 -13.84 -11.01
CA LEU A 146 2.74 -14.73 -11.52
C LEU A 146 2.12 -14.22 -12.82
N ILE A 147 1.85 -12.92 -12.91
CA ILE A 147 1.30 -12.29 -14.12
C ILE A 147 2.28 -12.47 -15.29
N SER A 148 3.55 -12.11 -15.10
CA SER A 148 4.59 -12.28 -16.13
C SER A 148 4.70 -13.74 -16.57
N TRP A 149 4.68 -14.69 -15.63
CA TRP A 149 4.74 -16.11 -15.97
C TRP A 149 3.51 -16.57 -16.80
N ILE A 150 2.31 -16.08 -16.47
CA ILE A 150 1.09 -16.38 -17.24
C ILE A 150 1.16 -15.77 -18.64
N GLU A 151 1.68 -14.55 -18.77
CA GLU A 151 1.86 -13.87 -20.06
C GLU A 151 2.85 -14.64 -20.95
N ASP A 152 4.01 -15.03 -20.43
CA ASP A 152 5.01 -15.83 -21.14
C ASP A 152 4.42 -17.16 -21.61
N LYS A 153 3.73 -17.88 -20.71
CA LYS A 153 3.08 -19.16 -21.06
C LYS A 153 1.97 -18.99 -22.08
N SER A 154 1.25 -17.88 -22.07
CA SER A 154 0.24 -17.57 -23.08
C SER A 154 0.86 -17.38 -24.46
N ILE A 155 2.00 -16.69 -24.55
CA ILE A 155 2.77 -16.52 -25.78
C ILE A 155 3.29 -17.87 -26.29
N GLU A 156 3.88 -18.70 -25.42
CA GLU A 156 4.34 -20.04 -25.78
C GLU A 156 3.17 -20.90 -26.31
N MET A 157 1.99 -20.82 -25.68
CA MET A 157 0.79 -21.52 -26.12
C MET A 157 0.33 -21.08 -27.52
N LEU A 158 0.40 -19.78 -27.82
CA LEU A 158 0.09 -19.25 -29.15
C LEU A 158 1.07 -19.78 -30.20
N ALA A 159 2.36 -19.89 -29.85
CA ALA A 159 3.39 -20.44 -30.73
C ALA A 159 3.19 -21.95 -31.05
N GLN A 160 2.41 -22.68 -30.25
CA GLN A 160 2.04 -24.07 -30.55
C GLN A 160 0.95 -24.20 -31.63
N GLN A 161 0.41 -23.09 -32.14
CA GLN A 161 -0.57 -23.10 -33.22
C GLN A 161 0.09 -22.98 -34.60
N PRO A 162 -0.41 -23.70 -35.62
CA PRO A 162 -1.49 -24.70 -35.58
C PRO A 162 -1.03 -26.06 -35.06
N VAL A 163 -1.99 -26.93 -34.76
CA VAL A 163 -1.69 -28.34 -34.44
C VAL A 163 -1.01 -28.99 -35.64
N GLY A 164 0.16 -29.59 -35.42
CA GLY A 164 0.96 -30.18 -36.48
C GLY A 164 0.24 -31.31 -37.22
N GLY A 165 0.49 -31.45 -38.52
CA GLY A 165 -0.16 -32.49 -39.35
C GLY A 165 0.46 -33.88 -39.24
N SER A 166 1.66 -34.02 -38.67
CA SER A 166 2.36 -35.30 -38.48
C SER A 166 2.18 -35.83 -37.06
N LEU A 167 2.20 -37.16 -36.91
CA LEU A 167 2.10 -37.83 -35.60
C LEU A 167 3.21 -37.36 -34.64
N SER A 168 4.44 -37.17 -35.13
CA SER A 168 5.56 -36.68 -34.31
C SER A 168 5.33 -35.25 -33.79
N ALA A 169 4.77 -34.36 -34.61
CA ALA A 169 4.47 -32.98 -34.20
C ALA A 169 3.34 -32.94 -33.16
N VAL A 170 2.29 -33.74 -33.33
CA VAL A 170 1.19 -33.85 -32.36
C VAL A 170 1.68 -34.43 -31.03
N MET A 171 2.55 -35.45 -31.06
CA MET A 171 3.15 -36.02 -29.84
C MET A 171 4.02 -35.00 -29.11
N ALA A 172 4.82 -34.21 -29.82
CA ALA A 172 5.65 -33.16 -29.23
C ALA A 172 4.80 -32.05 -28.58
N GLN A 173 3.77 -31.56 -29.29
CA GLN A 173 2.82 -30.58 -28.75
C GLN A 173 2.07 -31.12 -27.53
N GLY A 174 1.66 -32.39 -27.56
CA GLY A 174 0.98 -33.04 -26.43
C GLY A 174 1.88 -33.22 -25.20
N ALA A 175 3.17 -33.51 -25.40
CA ALA A 175 4.14 -33.56 -24.30
C ALA A 175 4.36 -32.16 -23.67
N TRP A 176 4.50 -31.14 -24.50
CA TRP A 176 4.63 -29.75 -24.04
C TRP A 176 3.41 -29.28 -23.24
N MET A 177 2.19 -29.60 -23.70
CA MET A 177 0.94 -29.28 -22.99
C MET A 177 0.89 -29.92 -21.60
N LYS A 178 1.25 -31.21 -21.48
CA LYS A 178 1.28 -31.91 -20.19
C LYS A 178 2.29 -31.31 -19.21
N THR A 179 3.46 -30.90 -19.70
CA THR A 179 4.48 -30.24 -18.88
C THR A 179 3.95 -28.89 -18.36
N THR A 180 3.36 -28.09 -19.25
CA THR A 180 2.83 -26.77 -18.89
C THR A 180 1.65 -26.87 -17.90
N GLU A 181 0.78 -27.87 -18.06
CA GLU A 181 -0.31 -28.17 -17.12
C GLU A 181 0.24 -28.46 -15.70
N LYS A 182 1.26 -29.31 -15.61
CA LYS A 182 1.92 -29.63 -14.33
C LYS A 182 2.57 -28.40 -13.68
N GLU A 183 3.23 -27.54 -14.47
CA GLU A 183 3.81 -26.30 -13.98
C GLU A 183 2.74 -25.33 -13.44
N MET A 184 1.59 -25.27 -14.11
CA MET A 184 0.45 -24.44 -13.70
C MET A 184 -0.15 -24.94 -12.37
N GLU A 185 -0.33 -26.25 -12.21
CA GLU A 185 -0.77 -26.86 -10.96
C GLU A 185 0.19 -26.56 -9.80
N GLN A 186 1.50 -26.63 -10.06
CA GLN A 186 2.52 -26.29 -9.06
C GLN A 186 2.47 -24.80 -8.68
N LYS A 187 2.39 -23.89 -9.66
CA LYS A 187 2.30 -22.45 -9.42
C LYS A 187 1.03 -22.06 -8.66
N VAL A 188 -0.11 -22.66 -9.00
CA VAL A 188 -1.40 -22.44 -8.30
C VAL A 188 -1.41 -23.06 -6.91
N GLY A 189 -0.66 -24.14 -6.68
CA GLY A 189 -0.51 -24.78 -5.37
C GLY A 189 0.39 -24.01 -4.38
N LEU A 190 1.35 -23.24 -4.88
CA LEU A 190 2.31 -22.47 -4.07
C LEU A 190 1.75 -21.18 -3.47
N HIS A 191 0.60 -20.71 -3.93
CA HIS A 191 0.05 -19.40 -3.55
C HIS A 191 -1.31 -19.55 -2.88
N ASP A 192 -1.58 -18.74 -1.86
CA ASP A 192 -2.87 -18.73 -1.18
C ASP A 192 -3.98 -18.32 -2.16
N LYS A 193 -4.79 -19.32 -2.54
CA LYS A 193 -5.85 -19.19 -3.53
C LYS A 193 -6.83 -18.09 -3.17
N SER A 194 -7.08 -17.86 -1.87
CA SER A 194 -8.05 -16.86 -1.41
C SER A 194 -7.63 -15.43 -1.78
N LEU A 195 -6.35 -15.11 -1.59
CA LEU A 195 -5.77 -13.78 -1.80
C LEU A 195 -5.58 -13.48 -3.30
N LEU A 196 -5.23 -14.49 -4.09
CA LEU A 196 -5.20 -14.41 -5.55
C LEU A 196 -6.60 -14.25 -6.17
N LEU A 197 -7.63 -14.89 -5.60
CA LEU A 197 -9.02 -14.84 -6.10
C LEU A 197 -9.75 -13.54 -5.75
N GLU A 198 -9.36 -12.84 -4.68
CA GLU A 198 -9.98 -11.58 -4.29
C GLU A 198 -9.51 -10.42 -5.18
N ARG A 199 -8.19 -10.29 -5.40
CA ARG A 199 -7.62 -9.23 -6.24
C ARG A 199 -7.51 -9.59 -7.72
N GLY A 200 -7.26 -10.87 -8.03
CA GLY A 200 -7.21 -11.38 -9.39
C GLY A 200 -8.55 -11.26 -10.13
N ARG A 201 -9.67 -11.13 -9.42
CA ARG A 201 -11.01 -10.90 -10.00
C ARG A 201 -11.12 -9.60 -10.80
N GLU A 202 -10.38 -8.56 -10.40
CA GLU A 202 -10.32 -7.27 -11.10
C GLU A 202 -9.48 -7.37 -12.38
N HIS A 203 -8.36 -8.10 -12.35
CA HIS A 203 -7.49 -8.31 -13.51
C HIS A 203 -8.02 -9.39 -14.48
N PHE A 204 -8.70 -10.44 -13.99
CA PHE A 204 -9.34 -11.46 -14.82
C PHE A 204 -10.48 -10.90 -15.67
N SER A 205 -11.12 -9.81 -15.24
CA SER A 205 -12.06 -9.05 -16.07
C SER A 205 -11.37 -8.51 -17.32
N PHE A 206 -10.13 -8.04 -17.21
CA PHE A 206 -9.35 -7.47 -18.31
C PHE A 206 -8.79 -8.55 -19.23
N SER A 207 -8.29 -9.67 -18.69
CA SER A 207 -7.84 -10.81 -19.52
C SER A 207 -9.01 -11.54 -20.20
N SER A 208 -10.17 -11.65 -19.54
CA SER A 208 -11.41 -12.13 -20.17
C SER A 208 -11.91 -11.18 -21.26
N PHE A 209 -11.70 -9.88 -21.13
CA PHE A 209 -11.97 -8.89 -22.18
C PHE A 209 -11.02 -9.07 -23.38
N LEU A 210 -9.73 -9.28 -23.14
CA LEU A 210 -8.76 -9.55 -24.21
C LEU A 210 -9.03 -10.89 -24.92
N LEU A 211 -9.30 -11.96 -24.16
CA LEU A 211 -9.66 -13.27 -24.71
C LEU A 211 -10.97 -13.24 -25.49
N SER A 212 -11.98 -12.49 -25.03
CA SER A 212 -13.22 -12.30 -25.81
C SER A 212 -12.97 -11.47 -27.07
N SER A 213 -12.18 -10.39 -27.02
CA SER A 213 -11.86 -9.57 -28.21
C SER A 213 -11.03 -10.31 -29.28
N LEU A 214 -10.16 -11.24 -28.86
CA LEU A 214 -9.39 -12.12 -29.74
C LEU A 214 -10.25 -13.22 -30.39
N TRP A 215 -11.28 -13.71 -29.69
CA TRP A 215 -12.28 -14.64 -30.24
C TRP A 215 -13.20 -13.98 -31.28
N PHE A 216 -13.59 -12.72 -31.06
CA PHE A 216 -14.47 -11.99 -32.00
C PHE A 216 -13.75 -11.47 -33.25
N SER A 217 -12.42 -11.55 -33.32
CA SER A 217 -11.65 -11.16 -34.50
C SER A 217 -11.62 -12.22 -35.61
N ASN A 218 -12.33 -13.34 -35.44
CA ASN A 218 -12.52 -14.36 -36.48
C ASN A 218 -14.02 -14.71 -36.60
N PRO A 219 -14.75 -14.17 -37.59
CA PRO A 219 -16.20 -14.30 -37.66
C PRO A 219 -16.55 -15.66 -38.27
N PHE A 220 -16.84 -16.65 -37.42
CA PHE A 220 -17.53 -17.87 -37.86
C PHE A 220 -18.85 -18.00 -37.09
N GLN A 221 -19.95 -17.98 -37.86
CA GLN A 221 -21.33 -17.91 -37.42
C GLN A 221 -21.71 -19.01 -36.43
N ILE A 222 -22.40 -18.61 -35.35
CA ILE A 222 -22.99 -19.48 -34.33
C ILE A 222 -24.46 -19.71 -34.71
N GLU A 223 -24.88 -20.95 -34.94
CA GLU A 223 -26.25 -21.22 -35.46
C GLU A 223 -27.21 -22.00 -34.52
N SER A 224 -26.77 -22.63 -33.41
CA SER A 224 -27.74 -23.25 -32.46
C SER A 224 -27.20 -23.54 -31.05
N VAL A 225 -28.11 -23.50 -30.06
CA VAL A 225 -27.86 -23.63 -28.62
C VAL A 225 -28.87 -24.59 -28.00
N PHE A 226 -28.42 -25.63 -27.27
CA PHE A 226 -29.31 -26.60 -26.61
C PHE A 226 -29.08 -26.70 -25.09
N PRO A 227 -30.14 -26.76 -24.26
CA PRO A 227 -30.03 -26.80 -22.80
C PRO A 227 -29.73 -28.22 -22.26
N LEU A 228 -28.80 -28.32 -21.30
CA LEU A 228 -28.59 -29.53 -20.48
C LEU A 228 -29.17 -29.29 -19.08
N SER A 229 -29.98 -30.23 -18.61
CA SER A 229 -30.91 -30.02 -17.49
C SER A 229 -30.30 -30.08 -16.09
N HIS A 230 -28.98 -30.18 -15.89
CA HIS A 230 -28.37 -30.30 -14.55
C HIS A 230 -27.07 -29.51 -14.29
N PHE A 231 -26.55 -28.74 -15.27
CA PHE A 231 -25.45 -27.78 -15.05
C PHE A 231 -25.61 -26.59 -16.01
N PRO A 232 -25.19 -25.38 -15.64
CA PRO A 232 -25.48 -24.19 -16.41
C PRO A 232 -24.40 -23.96 -17.48
N VAL A 233 -24.34 -24.88 -18.45
CA VAL A 233 -23.42 -24.88 -19.59
C VAL A 233 -24.18 -25.31 -20.83
N PHE A 234 -24.02 -24.58 -21.94
CA PHE A 234 -24.60 -24.92 -23.25
C PHE A 234 -23.56 -25.53 -24.17
N LEU A 235 -23.99 -26.46 -25.04
CA LEU A 235 -23.20 -27.04 -26.12
C LEU A 235 -23.45 -26.27 -27.42
N VAL A 236 -22.38 -25.88 -28.11
CA VAL A 236 -22.43 -25.31 -29.48
C VAL A 236 -21.72 -26.28 -30.42
N PHE A 237 -22.39 -26.64 -31.52
CA PHE A 237 -21.83 -27.51 -32.57
C PHE A 237 -21.41 -26.68 -33.78
N SER A 238 -20.22 -26.96 -34.34
CA SER A 238 -19.78 -26.47 -35.65
C SER A 238 -19.80 -27.61 -36.65
N GLN A 239 -20.53 -27.44 -37.77
CA GLN A 239 -20.67 -28.48 -38.80
C GLN A 239 -19.38 -28.80 -39.57
N TYR A 240 -18.39 -27.91 -39.57
CA TYR A 240 -17.19 -28.07 -40.41
C TYR A 240 -16.04 -28.82 -39.75
N ASN A 241 -16.11 -29.13 -38.45
CA ASN A 241 -15.09 -29.91 -37.79
C ASN A 241 -15.73 -30.80 -36.72
N ARG A 242 -16.01 -32.06 -37.06
CA ARG A 242 -16.72 -33.07 -36.24
C ARG A 242 -16.03 -33.44 -34.90
N ARG A 243 -15.10 -32.64 -34.37
CA ARG A 243 -14.28 -32.99 -33.19
C ARG A 243 -13.99 -31.84 -32.22
N ARG A 244 -14.91 -30.91 -31.98
CA ARG A 244 -14.77 -29.98 -30.85
C ARG A 244 -16.06 -29.76 -30.07
N ILE A 245 -15.98 -29.99 -28.77
CA ILE A 245 -16.99 -29.71 -27.74
C ILE A 245 -16.44 -28.53 -26.92
N LEU A 246 -17.23 -27.49 -26.70
CA LEU A 246 -16.85 -26.32 -25.90
C LEU A 246 -17.82 -26.11 -24.74
N PHE A 247 -17.30 -25.72 -23.58
CA PHE A 247 -18.05 -25.43 -22.35
C PHE A 247 -18.12 -23.92 -22.11
N VAL A 248 -19.32 -23.36 -21.93
CA VAL A 248 -19.55 -21.94 -21.63
C VAL A 248 -20.17 -21.77 -20.23
N PRO A 249 -19.63 -20.92 -19.34
CA PRO A 249 -20.17 -20.72 -18.00
C PRO A 249 -21.44 -19.85 -17.95
N SER A 250 -22.38 -20.24 -17.08
CA SER A 250 -23.72 -19.67 -16.79
C SER A 250 -23.84 -18.15 -16.80
N LYS A 251 -22.85 -17.45 -16.25
CA LYS A 251 -23.02 -16.06 -15.82
C LYS A 251 -23.00 -15.07 -16.98
N LEU A 252 -22.70 -15.53 -18.19
CA LEU A 252 -22.76 -14.75 -19.42
C LEU A 252 -24.18 -14.64 -20.01
N GLN A 253 -25.21 -15.27 -19.41
CA GLN A 253 -26.57 -15.29 -19.96
C GLN A 253 -27.40 -14.01 -19.76
N ARG A 254 -27.04 -13.10 -18.86
CA ARG A 254 -27.91 -11.96 -18.48
C ARG A 254 -27.54 -10.59 -19.08
N LYS A 255 -26.85 -10.57 -20.22
CA LYS A 255 -26.81 -9.36 -21.05
C LYS A 255 -27.14 -9.72 -22.50
N PRO A 256 -28.12 -9.05 -23.13
CA PRO A 256 -28.45 -9.31 -24.52
C PRO A 256 -27.31 -8.77 -25.39
N TYR A 257 -26.38 -9.64 -25.78
CA TYR A 257 -25.30 -9.33 -26.73
C TYR A 257 -25.82 -9.01 -28.15
N GLY A 258 -27.14 -8.95 -28.35
CA GLY A 258 -27.76 -8.45 -29.58
C GLY A 258 -27.86 -6.93 -29.69
N LEU A 259 -27.78 -6.16 -28.59
CA LEU A 259 -27.96 -4.70 -28.66
C LEU A 259 -26.68 -3.93 -29.01
N LEU A 260 -25.50 -4.43 -28.63
CA LEU A 260 -24.22 -3.76 -28.91
C LEU A 260 -23.73 -3.99 -30.36
N ALA A 261 -24.09 -5.12 -30.98
CA ALA A 261 -23.79 -5.37 -32.38
C ALA A 261 -24.66 -4.52 -33.33
N TYR A 262 -25.90 -4.20 -32.94
CA TYR A 262 -26.81 -3.37 -33.75
C TYR A 262 -26.45 -1.89 -33.72
N ILE A 263 -25.94 -1.39 -32.59
CA ILE A 263 -25.52 0.02 -32.45
C ILE A 263 -24.19 0.29 -33.17
N TRP A 264 -23.25 -0.66 -33.17
CA TRP A 264 -21.97 -0.50 -33.87
C TRP A 264 -22.09 -0.58 -35.40
N SER A 265 -23.13 -1.25 -35.91
CA SER A 265 -23.42 -1.31 -37.35
C SER A 265 -24.02 -0.02 -37.93
N GLN A 266 -24.55 0.88 -37.09
CA GLN A 266 -25.26 2.10 -37.56
C GLN A 266 -24.43 3.38 -37.49
N GLN A 267 -23.24 3.35 -36.89
CA GLN A 267 -22.39 4.53 -36.71
C GLN A 267 -20.93 4.20 -37.02
N GLY A 268 -20.56 4.36 -38.29
CA GLY A 268 -19.15 4.55 -38.69
C GLY A 268 -18.57 3.48 -39.61
N GLY A 269 -19.06 3.42 -40.84
CA GLY A 269 -18.31 2.89 -41.98
C GLY A 269 -18.11 4.02 -42.99
N TYR A 270 -17.03 4.79 -42.82
CA TYR A 270 -16.53 5.65 -43.89
C TYR A 270 -16.00 4.75 -45.01
N ASP A 271 -16.51 5.07 -46.19
CA ASP A 271 -16.19 4.49 -47.47
C ASP A 271 -14.68 4.57 -47.77
N TRP A 272 -14.11 3.42 -48.18
CA TRP A 272 -12.87 3.39 -48.94
C TRP A 272 -13.08 2.45 -50.12
N SER A 273 -13.91 2.84 -51.09
CA SER A 273 -13.51 2.95 -52.49
C SER A 273 -14.68 3.32 -53.41
N SER A 274 -14.59 4.53 -53.97
CA SER A 274 -15.30 5.12 -55.13
C SER A 274 -16.46 6.07 -54.80
#